data_AF-A0A9D6L6V9-F1
#
_entry.id   AF-A0A9D6L6V9-F1
#
_cell.length_a   1.000
_cell.length_b   1.000
_cell.length_c   1.000
_cell.angle_alpha   90.00
_cell.angle_beta   90.00
_cell.angle_gamma   90.00
#
_symmetry.space_group_name_H-M   'P 1'
#
loop_
_entity.id
_entity.type
_entity.pdbx_description
1 polymer ?
#
loop_
_entity_poly.entity_id
_entity_poly.type
_entity_poly.pdbx_seq_one_letter_code
_entity_poly.pdbx_strand_id
1 'polypeptide(L)'
;MVQRAMRGALAPEPLRPLALGLQLFREPWEVAHATLYQRGLLVWRTLETVIDRERVDRALREYYKRFAGKRASIADFRKICEGISGRDLAWFFEYFIHGTQIPEVSFRRVPSDAPNVLLGEIVVKNVPADFQVRVEMRVQTAKGAVEHSVATRGGVTPFSLNLPAPATQVTLDPDRRLLRWTEAARRHREQARLFGQVSELEDGGEFSQAIEVCRQAIALDPDDVAANQQQIRFVLGRMLSRAGKLADAKRAFGGVLEQSSLDTMETDFYRAWARVYRARIAKRLGQIAATREEAKEGLASKSPAMETKVAWPEAPRREMSAREALRALAGR
;
A
#
# COMPACT_ATOMS: atom_id res chain seq x y z
N MET A 1 2.74 -8.17 -4.89
CA MET A 1 2.43 -6.97 -5.70
C MET A 1 1.02 -6.43 -5.44
N VAL A 2 -0.07 -7.15 -5.83
CA VAL A 2 -1.46 -6.64 -5.70
C VAL A 2 -1.85 -6.28 -4.26
N GLN A 3 -1.37 -7.03 -3.26
CA GLN A 3 -1.57 -6.69 -1.84
C GLN A 3 -1.05 -5.29 -1.47
N ARG A 4 0.15 -4.96 -1.95
CA ARG A 4 0.80 -3.67 -1.73
C ARG A 4 0.04 -2.58 -2.47
N ALA A 5 -0.36 -2.85 -3.71
CA ALA A 5 -1.18 -1.91 -4.48
C ALA A 5 -2.51 -1.61 -3.78
N MET A 6 -3.22 -2.62 -3.26
CA MET A 6 -4.51 -2.41 -2.55
C MET A 6 -4.36 -1.55 -1.30
N ARG A 7 -3.24 -1.66 -0.59
CA ARG A 7 -2.92 -0.85 0.59
C ARG A 7 -2.59 0.59 0.20
N GLY A 8 -1.64 0.78 -0.72
CA GLY A 8 -1.12 2.10 -1.07
C GLY A 8 -2.02 2.93 -1.99
N ALA A 9 -2.83 2.30 -2.86
CA ALA A 9 -3.65 2.99 -3.85
C ALA A 9 -4.65 3.98 -3.22
N LEU A 10 -4.98 3.77 -1.95
CA LEU A 10 -5.99 4.53 -1.21
C LEU A 10 -5.39 5.43 -0.12
N ALA A 11 -4.06 5.43 0.03
CA ALA A 11 -3.35 6.17 1.07
C ALA A 11 -3.43 7.71 0.91
N PRO A 12 -3.32 8.28 -0.31
CA PRO A 12 -3.34 9.74 -0.48
C PRO A 12 -4.67 10.39 -0.07
N GLU A 13 -4.58 11.63 0.42
CA GLU A 13 -5.73 12.47 0.75
C GLU A 13 -5.52 13.93 0.29
N PRO A 14 -6.43 14.49 -0.53
CA PRO A 14 -7.53 13.82 -1.21
C PRO A 14 -7.04 12.90 -2.33
N LEU A 15 -7.83 11.88 -2.67
CA LEU A 15 -7.57 11.06 -3.84
C LEU A 15 -7.70 11.91 -5.11
N ARG A 16 -6.72 11.80 -6.02
CA ARG A 16 -6.72 12.49 -7.32
C ARG A 16 -7.37 11.63 -8.40
N PRO A 17 -8.10 12.18 -9.40
CA PRO A 17 -8.61 11.41 -10.53
C PRO A 17 -7.51 10.77 -11.38
N LEU A 18 -7.75 9.56 -11.90
CA LEU A 18 -6.83 8.89 -12.83
C LEU A 18 -6.78 9.62 -14.19
N ALA A 19 -7.87 10.30 -14.55
CA ALA A 19 -7.99 11.08 -15.79
C ALA A 19 -6.96 12.22 -15.92
N LEU A 20 -6.36 12.67 -14.81
CA LEU A 20 -5.27 13.66 -14.85
C LEU A 20 -4.02 13.13 -15.58
N GLY A 21 -3.85 11.82 -15.67
CA GLY A 21 -2.75 11.20 -16.42
C GLY A 21 -1.40 11.76 -16.03
N LEU A 22 -0.63 12.25 -17.01
CA LEU A 22 0.71 12.81 -16.78
C LEU A 22 0.72 14.08 -15.91
N GLN A 23 -0.42 14.77 -15.74
CA GLN A 23 -0.48 15.93 -14.85
C GLN A 23 -0.27 15.54 -13.37
N LEU A 24 -0.48 14.27 -13.02
CA LEU A 24 -0.21 13.74 -11.68
C LEU A 24 1.27 13.81 -11.30
N PHE A 25 2.20 13.91 -12.26
CA PHE A 25 3.62 14.12 -11.95
C PHE A 25 3.93 15.52 -11.38
N ARG A 26 2.94 16.41 -11.28
CA ARG A 26 3.03 17.67 -10.54
C ARG A 26 2.67 17.52 -9.06
N GLU A 27 2.04 16.40 -8.68
CA GLU A 27 1.75 16.05 -7.28
C GLU A 27 2.98 15.40 -6.64
N PRO A 28 3.04 15.30 -5.29
CA PRO A 28 4.05 14.51 -4.61
C PRO A 28 4.14 13.09 -5.18
N TRP A 29 5.35 12.54 -5.23
CA TRP A 29 5.63 11.24 -5.86
C TRP A 29 4.73 10.12 -5.33
N GLU A 30 4.44 10.13 -4.04
CA GLU A 30 3.60 9.16 -3.34
C GLU A 30 2.17 9.19 -3.88
N VAL A 31 1.63 10.39 -4.12
CA VAL A 31 0.30 10.60 -4.70
C VAL A 31 0.26 10.13 -6.15
N ALA A 32 1.26 10.53 -6.94
CA ALA A 32 1.38 10.14 -8.34
C ALA A 32 1.53 8.62 -8.50
N HIS A 33 2.39 8.01 -7.68
CA HIS A 33 2.67 6.57 -7.68
C HIS A 33 1.44 5.76 -7.27
N ALA A 34 0.81 6.11 -6.14
CA ALA A 34 -0.39 5.47 -5.66
C ALA A 34 -1.54 5.56 -6.68
N THR A 35 -1.70 6.72 -7.32
CA THR A 35 -2.78 6.94 -8.30
C THR A 35 -2.50 6.22 -9.62
N LEU A 36 -1.39 6.51 -10.30
CA LEU A 36 -1.10 5.99 -11.64
C LEU A 36 -0.80 4.50 -11.66
N TYR A 37 0.02 4.01 -10.73
CA TYR A 37 0.53 2.64 -10.79
C TYR A 37 -0.35 1.70 -9.98
N GLN A 38 -0.60 2.02 -8.71
CA GLN A 38 -1.30 1.11 -7.81
C GLN A 38 -2.81 1.12 -8.09
N ARG A 39 -3.44 2.29 -8.10
CA ARG A 39 -4.87 2.40 -8.39
C ARG A 39 -5.16 2.09 -9.86
N GLY A 40 -4.32 2.54 -10.80
CA GLY A 40 -4.42 2.18 -12.21
C GLY A 40 -4.45 0.66 -12.44
N LEU A 41 -3.55 -0.09 -11.79
CA LEU A 41 -3.55 -1.56 -11.80
C LEU A 41 -4.86 -2.13 -11.24
N LEU A 42 -5.38 -1.60 -10.15
CA LEU A 42 -6.60 -2.13 -9.53
C LEU A 42 -7.85 -1.81 -10.34
N VAL A 43 -7.92 -0.64 -10.98
CA VAL A 43 -9.00 -0.30 -11.94
C VAL A 43 -8.95 -1.25 -13.12
N TRP A 44 -7.75 -1.53 -13.65
CA TRP A 44 -7.56 -2.53 -14.70
C TRP A 44 -8.15 -3.90 -14.31
N ARG A 45 -7.77 -4.42 -13.14
CA ARG A 45 -8.29 -5.71 -12.66
C ARG A 45 -9.79 -5.67 -12.40
N THR A 46 -10.31 -4.53 -11.96
CA THR A 46 -11.74 -4.35 -11.74
C THR A 46 -12.51 -4.42 -13.06
N LEU A 47 -11.98 -3.84 -14.15
CA LEU A 47 -12.58 -3.92 -15.48
C LEU A 47 -12.71 -5.38 -15.95
N GLU A 48 -11.76 -6.24 -15.62
CA GLU A 48 -11.85 -7.67 -15.94
C GLU A 48 -13.03 -8.36 -15.23
N THR A 49 -13.45 -7.89 -14.06
CA THR A 49 -14.66 -8.40 -13.38
C THR A 49 -15.94 -7.95 -14.09
N VAL A 50 -15.87 -6.84 -14.81
CA VAL A 50 -17.00 -6.27 -15.55
C VAL A 50 -17.13 -6.95 -16.91
N ILE A 51 -16.11 -6.93 -17.76
CA ILE A 51 -16.24 -7.40 -19.16
C ILE A 51 -15.57 -8.75 -19.45
N ASP A 52 -15.02 -9.42 -18.43
CA ASP A 52 -14.14 -10.60 -18.53
C ASP A 52 -12.73 -10.27 -19.04
N ARG A 53 -11.74 -11.02 -18.53
CA ARG A 53 -10.31 -10.81 -18.83
C ARG A 53 -10.02 -10.95 -20.32
N GLU A 54 -10.63 -11.93 -20.98
CA GLU A 54 -10.42 -12.20 -22.39
C GLU A 54 -10.88 -11.03 -23.26
N ARG A 55 -11.95 -10.33 -22.86
CA ARG A 55 -12.42 -9.13 -23.58
C ARG A 55 -11.53 -7.93 -23.32
N VAL A 56 -11.05 -7.77 -22.09
CA VAL A 56 -10.05 -6.77 -21.73
C VAL A 56 -8.76 -6.96 -22.55
N ASP A 57 -8.26 -8.19 -22.66
CA ASP A 57 -7.07 -8.51 -23.46
C ASP A 57 -7.28 -8.21 -24.95
N ARG A 58 -8.46 -8.54 -25.50
CA ARG A 58 -8.83 -8.15 -26.87
C ARG A 58 -8.89 -6.63 -27.05
N ALA A 59 -9.41 -5.90 -26.07
CA ALA A 59 -9.46 -4.44 -26.11
C ALA A 59 -8.05 -3.82 -26.16
N LEU A 60 -7.08 -4.36 -25.42
CA LEU A 60 -5.68 -3.91 -25.52
C LEU A 60 -5.08 -4.12 -26.91
N ARG A 61 -5.30 -5.32 -27.48
CA ARG A 61 -4.79 -5.63 -28.83
C ARG A 61 -5.38 -4.69 -29.86
N GLU A 62 -6.68 -4.42 -29.77
CA GLU A 62 -7.37 -3.52 -30.68
C GLU A 62 -6.92 -2.05 -30.49
N TYR A 63 -6.72 -1.63 -29.23
CA TYR A 63 -6.14 -0.33 -28.93
C TYR A 63 -4.77 -0.15 -29.59
N TYR A 64 -3.87 -1.11 -29.39
CA TYR A 64 -2.53 -1.05 -29.98
C TYR A 64 -2.58 -1.04 -31.50
N LYS A 65 -3.41 -1.89 -32.11
CA LYS A 65 -3.61 -1.95 -33.56
C LYS A 65 -4.07 -0.63 -34.15
N ARG A 66 -4.97 0.10 -33.46
CA ARG A 66 -5.52 1.38 -33.95
C ARG A 66 -4.60 2.57 -33.68
N PHE A 67 -3.95 2.59 -32.52
CA PHE A 67 -3.33 3.78 -31.97
C PHE A 67 -1.81 3.70 -31.76
N ALA A 68 -1.14 2.61 -32.18
CA ALA A 68 0.32 2.57 -32.16
C ALA A 68 0.92 3.78 -32.91
N GLY A 69 1.78 4.54 -32.20
CA GLY A 69 2.40 5.77 -32.73
C GLY A 69 1.46 6.97 -32.87
N LYS A 70 0.21 6.89 -32.38
CA LYS A 70 -0.81 7.95 -32.48
C LYS A 70 -1.30 8.36 -31.09
N ARG A 71 -1.96 9.52 -31.03
CA ARG A 71 -2.67 9.96 -29.82
C ARG A 71 -3.97 9.18 -29.68
N ALA A 72 -4.29 8.79 -28.45
CA ALA A 72 -5.57 8.18 -28.08
C ALA A 72 -6.06 8.80 -26.77
N SER A 73 -7.37 8.94 -26.65
CA SER A 73 -8.02 9.43 -25.43
C SER A 73 -8.59 8.28 -24.59
N ILE A 74 -8.96 8.58 -23.35
CA ILE A 74 -9.71 7.67 -22.47
C ILE A 74 -11.04 7.26 -23.13
N ALA A 75 -11.70 8.20 -23.81
CA ALA A 75 -12.95 7.95 -24.52
C ALA A 75 -12.76 6.96 -25.70
N ASP A 76 -11.62 7.00 -26.40
CA ASP A 76 -11.32 6.05 -27.46
C ASP A 76 -11.16 4.63 -26.92
N PHE A 77 -10.47 4.48 -25.79
CA PHE A 77 -10.31 3.18 -25.13
C PHE A 77 -11.66 2.65 -24.61
N ARG A 78 -12.48 3.51 -23.99
CA ARG A 78 -13.85 3.16 -23.59
C ARG A 78 -14.65 2.61 -24.76
N LYS A 79 -14.68 3.30 -25.90
CA LYS A 79 -15.41 2.86 -27.11
C LYS A 79 -14.95 1.49 -27.61
N ILE A 80 -13.65 1.19 -27.52
CA ILE A 80 -13.13 -0.15 -27.85
C ILE A 80 -13.69 -1.21 -26.89
N CYS A 81 -13.65 -0.94 -25.58
CA CYS A 81 -14.18 -1.86 -24.58
C CYS A 81 -15.69 -2.10 -24.75
N GLU A 82 -16.47 -1.03 -24.97
CA GLU A 82 -17.93 -1.12 -25.20
C GLU A 82 -18.23 -1.91 -26.49
N GLY A 83 -17.53 -1.62 -27.59
CA GLY A 83 -17.72 -2.34 -28.86
C GLY A 83 -17.39 -3.83 -28.80
N ILE A 84 -16.41 -4.24 -27.98
CA ILE A 84 -16.03 -5.65 -27.81
C ILE A 84 -16.94 -6.38 -26.81
N SER A 85 -17.40 -5.69 -25.77
CA SER A 85 -18.20 -6.27 -24.69
C SER A 85 -19.70 -6.23 -24.94
N GLY A 86 -20.18 -5.32 -25.78
CA GLY A 86 -21.61 -5.05 -25.95
C GLY A 86 -22.27 -4.43 -24.72
N ARG A 87 -21.48 -3.92 -23.77
CA ARG A 87 -21.96 -3.29 -22.53
C ARG A 87 -21.71 -1.78 -22.57
N ASP A 88 -22.62 -1.02 -21.98
CA ASP A 88 -22.35 0.38 -21.64
C ASP A 88 -21.39 0.44 -20.44
N LEU A 89 -20.29 1.16 -20.60
CA LEU A 89 -19.24 1.31 -19.61
C LEU A 89 -19.07 2.76 -19.15
N ALA A 90 -19.98 3.67 -19.53
CA ALA A 90 -19.94 5.06 -19.08
C ALA A 90 -19.75 5.16 -17.55
N TRP A 91 -20.59 4.46 -16.78
CA TRP A 91 -20.53 4.41 -15.32
C TRP A 91 -19.15 4.01 -14.78
N PHE A 92 -18.49 3.06 -15.43
CA PHE A 92 -17.21 2.53 -14.98
C PHE A 92 -16.11 3.59 -15.12
N PHE A 93 -16.05 4.24 -16.29
CA PHE A 93 -15.05 5.26 -16.56
C PHE A 93 -15.32 6.53 -15.75
N GLU A 94 -16.56 6.96 -15.65
CA GLU A 94 -16.92 8.10 -14.80
C GLU A 94 -16.54 7.86 -13.34
N TYR A 95 -16.86 6.68 -12.80
CA TYR A 95 -16.58 6.37 -11.40
C TYR A 95 -15.09 6.14 -11.11
N PHE A 96 -14.41 5.28 -11.88
CA PHE A 96 -13.03 4.86 -11.57
C PHE A 96 -11.94 5.73 -12.18
N ILE A 97 -12.19 6.35 -13.34
CA ILE A 97 -11.18 7.13 -14.07
C ILE A 97 -11.31 8.62 -13.78
N HIS A 98 -12.52 9.16 -13.93
CA HIS A 98 -12.80 10.58 -13.70
C HIS A 98 -13.11 10.90 -12.23
N GLY A 99 -13.68 9.93 -11.51
CA GLY A 99 -13.99 10.04 -10.09
C GLY A 99 -12.82 9.82 -9.14
N THR A 100 -13.08 10.11 -7.87
CA THR A 100 -12.14 9.94 -6.74
C THR A 100 -12.69 9.00 -5.67
N GLN A 101 -13.93 8.53 -5.85
CA GLN A 101 -14.61 7.63 -4.91
C GLN A 101 -14.10 6.20 -5.05
N ILE A 102 -14.17 5.44 -3.96
CA ILE A 102 -13.71 4.06 -3.88
C ILE A 102 -14.83 3.24 -3.24
N PRO A 103 -15.24 2.12 -3.85
CA PRO A 103 -16.39 1.39 -3.36
C PRO A 103 -16.05 0.68 -2.05
N GLU A 104 -17.01 0.63 -1.15
CA GLU A 104 -16.95 -0.29 -0.02
C GLU A 104 -17.73 -1.54 -0.38
N VAL A 105 -17.10 -2.70 -0.26
CA VAL A 105 -17.74 -3.98 -0.56
C VAL A 105 -17.58 -4.89 0.64
N SER A 106 -18.71 -5.34 1.17
CA SER A 106 -18.78 -6.18 2.37
C SER A 106 -19.79 -7.31 2.18
N PHE A 107 -19.60 -8.37 2.96
CA PHE A 107 -20.48 -9.53 3.01
C PHE A 107 -21.24 -9.48 4.33
N ARG A 108 -22.56 -9.59 4.25
CA ARG A 108 -23.43 -9.75 5.41
C ARG A 108 -24.04 -11.15 5.36
N ARG A 109 -23.81 -11.95 6.39
CA ARG A 109 -24.42 -13.28 6.52
C ARG A 109 -25.89 -13.13 6.94
N VAL A 110 -26.77 -13.87 6.29
CA VAL A 110 -28.18 -13.98 6.66
C VAL A 110 -28.39 -15.34 7.34
N PRO A 111 -29.15 -15.41 8.45
CA PRO A 111 -29.50 -16.69 9.07
C PRO A 111 -30.17 -17.65 8.07
N SER A 112 -29.85 -18.94 8.19
CA SER A 112 -30.41 -20.01 7.36
C SER A 112 -30.72 -21.19 8.26
N ASP A 113 -31.92 -21.76 8.11
CA ASP A 113 -32.34 -22.97 8.84
C ASP A 113 -31.72 -24.25 8.24
N ALA A 114 -31.17 -24.16 7.03
CA ALA A 114 -30.49 -25.26 6.37
C ALA A 114 -28.97 -25.18 6.62
N PRO A 115 -28.34 -26.18 7.27
CA PRO A 115 -26.95 -26.11 7.71
C PRO A 115 -25.93 -26.02 6.56
N ASN A 116 -26.32 -26.49 5.37
CA ASN A 116 -25.50 -26.53 4.17
C ASN A 116 -25.88 -25.43 3.15
N VAL A 117 -26.68 -24.44 3.57
CA VAL A 117 -27.05 -23.31 2.71
C VAL A 117 -26.44 -22.05 3.29
N LEU A 118 -25.60 -21.38 2.50
CA LEU A 118 -25.10 -20.06 2.82
C LEU A 118 -26.02 -19.02 2.19
N LEU A 119 -26.80 -18.35 3.05
CA LEU A 119 -27.53 -17.14 2.69
C LEU A 119 -26.69 -15.92 3.07
N GLY A 120 -26.67 -14.94 2.19
CA GLY A 120 -25.98 -13.70 2.45
C GLY A 120 -26.26 -12.62 1.43
N GLU A 121 -25.69 -11.46 1.70
CA GLU A 121 -25.84 -10.27 0.87
C GLU A 121 -24.47 -9.64 0.63
N ILE A 122 -24.24 -9.24 -0.60
CA ILE A 122 -23.15 -8.34 -0.96
C ILE A 122 -23.67 -6.92 -0.83
N VAL A 123 -23.08 -6.16 0.09
CA VAL A 123 -23.40 -4.76 0.32
C VAL A 123 -22.31 -3.90 -0.30
N VAL A 124 -22.71 -3.03 -1.21
CA VAL A 124 -21.86 -2.07 -1.91
C VAL A 124 -22.26 -0.65 -1.52
N LYS A 125 -21.31 0.16 -1.06
CA LYS A 125 -21.54 1.58 -0.71
C LYS A 125 -20.61 2.51 -1.48
N ASN A 126 -20.98 3.79 -1.48
CA ASN A 126 -20.28 4.89 -2.16
C ASN A 126 -20.19 4.70 -3.68
N VAL A 127 -21.21 4.08 -4.28
CA VAL A 127 -21.27 3.79 -5.71
C VAL A 127 -22.50 4.40 -6.36
N PRO A 128 -22.46 4.69 -7.68
CA PRO A 128 -23.65 5.11 -8.42
C PRO A 128 -24.68 3.96 -8.53
N ALA A 129 -25.92 4.30 -8.90
CA ALA A 129 -27.03 3.35 -8.96
C ALA A 129 -26.82 2.23 -10.01
N ASP A 130 -26.09 2.53 -11.07
CA ASP A 130 -25.76 1.63 -12.18
C ASP A 130 -24.45 0.84 -11.98
N PHE A 131 -23.83 0.93 -10.80
CA PHE A 131 -22.61 0.19 -10.47
C PHE A 131 -22.82 -1.33 -10.51
N GLN A 132 -22.05 -2.00 -11.37
CA GLN A 132 -22.24 -3.43 -11.66
C GLN A 132 -20.89 -4.15 -11.84
N VAL A 133 -20.42 -4.80 -10.78
CA VAL A 133 -19.22 -5.64 -10.78
C VAL A 133 -19.56 -7.08 -10.41
N ARG A 134 -18.67 -8.02 -10.69
CA ARG A 134 -18.74 -9.37 -10.12
C ARG A 134 -17.82 -9.46 -8.93
N VAL A 135 -18.38 -9.92 -7.82
CA VAL A 135 -17.65 -10.16 -6.58
C VAL A 135 -17.44 -11.65 -6.44
N GLU A 136 -16.19 -12.08 -6.59
CA GLU A 136 -15.77 -13.45 -6.37
C GLU A 136 -15.66 -13.74 -4.87
N MET A 137 -15.97 -14.97 -4.47
CA MET A 137 -16.00 -15.41 -3.09
C MET A 137 -15.46 -16.84 -3.00
N ARG A 138 -14.57 -17.08 -2.03
CA ARG A 138 -14.15 -18.42 -1.65
C ARG A 138 -14.76 -18.80 -0.33
N VAL A 139 -15.54 -19.88 -0.31
CA VAL A 139 -16.18 -20.43 0.89
C VAL A 139 -15.45 -21.70 1.29
N GLN A 140 -14.83 -21.70 2.47
CA GLN A 140 -14.20 -22.89 3.03
C GLN A 140 -15.25 -23.73 3.75
N THR A 141 -15.17 -25.05 3.54
CA THR A 141 -15.99 -26.05 4.21
C THR A 141 -15.11 -27.23 4.64
N ALA A 142 -15.64 -28.11 5.49
CA ALA A 142 -14.93 -29.34 5.87
C ALA A 142 -14.64 -30.29 4.69
N LYS A 143 -15.32 -30.12 3.55
CA LYS A 143 -15.15 -30.94 2.33
C LYS A 143 -14.39 -30.21 1.22
N GLY A 144 -13.76 -29.08 1.53
CA GLY A 144 -13.00 -28.28 0.58
C GLY A 144 -13.59 -26.89 0.32
N ALA A 145 -12.90 -26.13 -0.53
CA ALA A 145 -13.29 -24.78 -0.91
C ALA A 145 -14.31 -24.81 -2.05
N VAL A 146 -15.31 -23.93 -1.98
CA VAL A 146 -16.29 -23.66 -3.03
C VAL A 146 -16.08 -22.22 -3.50
N GLU A 147 -15.86 -22.03 -4.80
CA GLU A 147 -15.84 -20.70 -5.43
C GLU A 147 -17.26 -20.29 -5.82
N HIS A 148 -17.60 -19.03 -5.60
CA HIS A 148 -18.90 -18.46 -5.94
C HIS A 148 -18.74 -17.02 -6.40
N SER A 149 -19.51 -16.63 -7.41
CA SER A 149 -19.48 -15.28 -7.98
C SER A 149 -20.86 -14.64 -7.87
N VAL A 150 -20.91 -13.42 -7.33
CA VAL A 150 -22.14 -12.63 -7.22
C VAL A 150 -22.04 -11.42 -8.14
N ALA A 151 -22.93 -11.33 -9.13
CA ALA A 151 -23.08 -10.14 -9.96
C ALA A 151 -23.90 -9.08 -9.21
N THR A 152 -23.27 -7.98 -8.80
CA THR A 152 -23.92 -6.94 -8.00
C THR A 152 -24.95 -6.17 -8.82
N ARG A 153 -26.06 -5.83 -8.19
CA ARG A 153 -27.08 -4.91 -8.69
C ARG A 153 -27.46 -3.93 -7.58
N GLY A 154 -27.18 -2.64 -7.79
CA GLY A 154 -27.40 -1.60 -6.79
C GLY A 154 -26.55 -1.80 -5.52
N GLY A 155 -27.01 -1.25 -4.40
CA GLY A 155 -26.26 -1.24 -3.14
C GLY A 155 -26.32 -2.52 -2.31
N VAL A 156 -27.32 -3.39 -2.52
CA VAL A 156 -27.45 -4.66 -1.79
C VAL A 156 -27.88 -5.75 -2.77
N THR A 157 -27.14 -6.85 -2.81
CA THR A 157 -27.44 -8.00 -3.68
C THR A 157 -27.48 -9.28 -2.85
N PRO A 158 -28.66 -9.87 -2.63
CA PRO A 158 -28.77 -11.15 -1.94
C PRO A 158 -28.29 -12.30 -2.83
N PHE A 159 -27.78 -13.35 -2.21
CA PHE A 159 -27.44 -14.61 -2.87
C PHE A 159 -27.71 -15.81 -1.96
N SER A 160 -27.82 -16.98 -2.57
CA SER A 160 -27.93 -18.27 -1.90
C SER A 160 -26.98 -19.27 -2.56
N LEU A 161 -26.24 -20.01 -1.74
CA LEU A 161 -25.27 -21.00 -2.19
C LEU A 161 -25.45 -22.30 -1.42
N ASN A 162 -25.70 -23.39 -2.16
CA ASN A 162 -25.68 -24.74 -1.62
C ASN A 162 -24.23 -25.21 -1.47
N LEU A 163 -23.90 -25.74 -0.30
CA LEU A 163 -22.55 -26.18 0.07
C LEU A 163 -22.52 -27.67 0.37
N PRO A 164 -21.37 -28.35 0.15
CA PRO A 164 -21.22 -29.77 0.47
C PRO A 164 -21.14 -30.06 1.98
N ALA A 165 -20.84 -29.05 2.79
CA ALA A 165 -20.79 -29.03 4.25
C ALA A 165 -20.95 -27.57 4.76
N PRO A 166 -21.19 -27.33 6.06
CA PRO A 166 -21.33 -25.97 6.58
C PRO A 166 -20.11 -25.09 6.32
N ALA A 167 -20.35 -23.82 6.01
CA ALA A 167 -19.29 -22.83 5.80
C ALA A 167 -18.54 -22.52 7.10
N THR A 168 -17.22 -22.63 7.07
CA THR A 168 -16.33 -22.28 8.20
C THR A 168 -15.67 -20.91 8.02
N GLN A 169 -15.39 -20.52 6.77
CA GLN A 169 -14.81 -19.23 6.44
C GLN A 169 -15.31 -18.75 5.08
N VAL A 170 -15.57 -17.45 4.96
CA VAL A 170 -15.93 -16.80 3.70
C VAL A 170 -14.91 -15.71 3.42
N THR A 171 -14.25 -15.79 2.27
CA THR A 171 -13.27 -14.80 1.82
C THR A 171 -13.80 -14.08 0.60
N LEU A 172 -14.02 -12.77 0.73
CA LEU A 172 -14.41 -11.89 -0.38
C LEU A 172 -13.21 -11.50 -1.23
N ASP A 173 -13.36 -11.61 -2.55
CA ASP A 173 -12.37 -11.27 -3.55
C ASP A 173 -11.00 -11.89 -3.24
N PRO A 174 -10.91 -13.23 -3.18
CA PRO A 174 -9.69 -13.94 -2.77
C PRO A 174 -8.48 -13.57 -3.63
N ASP A 175 -8.70 -13.28 -4.91
CA ASP A 175 -7.66 -12.94 -5.87
C ASP A 175 -7.40 -11.44 -5.98
N ARG A 176 -8.12 -10.61 -5.20
CA ARG A 176 -7.97 -9.14 -5.15
C ARG A 176 -8.11 -8.48 -6.52
N ARG A 177 -9.18 -8.81 -7.23
CA ARG A 177 -9.50 -8.27 -8.56
C ARG A 177 -10.29 -6.97 -8.47
N LEU A 178 -10.93 -6.69 -7.34
CA LEU A 178 -11.79 -5.53 -7.16
C LEU A 178 -11.09 -4.41 -6.39
N LEU A 179 -10.99 -3.23 -6.99
CA LEU A 179 -10.61 -2.00 -6.28
C LEU A 179 -11.71 -1.70 -5.26
N ARG A 180 -11.38 -1.78 -3.97
CA ARG A 180 -12.30 -1.48 -2.87
C ARG A 180 -11.56 -1.07 -1.61
N TRP A 181 -12.28 -0.44 -0.68
CA TRP A 181 -11.79 -0.33 0.70
C TRP A 181 -11.58 -1.70 1.32
N THR A 182 -10.42 -1.86 1.96
CA THR A 182 -10.08 -3.01 2.81
C THR A 182 -9.60 -2.48 4.15
N GLU A 183 -9.75 -3.28 5.22
CA GLU A 183 -9.25 -2.88 6.55
C GLU A 183 -7.76 -2.55 6.54
N ALA A 184 -6.97 -3.31 5.78
CA ALA A 184 -5.55 -3.02 5.58
C ALA A 184 -5.31 -1.64 4.94
N ALA A 185 -6.08 -1.27 3.92
CA ALA A 185 -5.96 0.05 3.28
C ALA A 185 -6.42 1.19 4.20
N ARG A 186 -7.45 0.97 5.01
CA ARG A 186 -7.92 1.95 6.02
C ARG A 186 -6.86 2.22 7.08
N ARG A 187 -6.30 1.15 7.65
CA ARG A 187 -5.22 1.26 8.65
C ARG A 187 -3.97 1.90 8.07
N HIS A 188 -3.60 1.54 6.85
CA HIS A 188 -2.46 2.16 6.16
C HIS A 188 -2.67 3.67 5.90
N ARG A 189 -3.86 4.08 5.45
CA ARG A 189 -4.18 5.51 5.28
C ARG A 189 -4.11 6.27 6.60
N GLU A 190 -4.69 5.72 7.66
CA GLU A 190 -4.65 6.36 8.98
C GLU A 190 -3.23 6.41 9.56
N GLN A 191 -2.44 5.35 9.36
CA GLN A 191 -1.02 5.34 9.70
C GLN A 191 -0.25 6.44 8.97
N ALA A 192 -0.47 6.61 7.65
CA ALA A 192 0.17 7.66 6.86
C ALA A 192 -0.25 9.07 7.34
N ARG A 193 -1.53 9.26 7.68
CA ARG A 193 -2.06 10.52 8.23
C ARG A 193 -1.45 10.87 9.58
N LEU A 194 -1.31 9.89 10.48
CA LEU A 194 -0.60 10.09 11.75
C LEU A 194 0.86 10.43 11.50
N PHE A 195 1.54 9.61 10.68
CA PHE A 195 2.96 9.77 10.43
C PHE A 195 3.31 11.10 9.76
N GLY A 196 2.42 11.64 8.92
CA GLY A 196 2.58 12.97 8.30
C GLY A 196 2.75 14.12 9.30
N GLN A 197 2.20 14.00 10.52
CA GLN A 197 2.32 15.02 11.57
C GLN A 197 3.73 15.07 12.20
N VAL A 198 4.54 14.02 12.02
CA VAL A 198 5.85 13.92 12.67
C VAL A 198 6.82 14.99 12.18
N SER A 199 6.74 15.39 10.90
CA SER A 199 7.64 16.42 10.36
C SER A 199 7.43 17.77 11.06
N GLU A 200 6.18 18.20 11.23
CA GLU A 200 5.86 19.47 11.90
C GLU A 200 6.27 19.46 13.36
N LEU A 201 6.04 18.34 14.06
CA LEU A 201 6.47 18.15 15.46
C LEU A 201 8.00 18.15 15.59
N GLU A 202 8.71 17.54 14.63
CA GLU A 202 10.17 17.56 14.59
C GLU A 202 10.70 18.99 14.42
N ASP A 203 10.13 19.75 13.48
CA ASP A 203 10.50 21.14 13.20
C ASP A 203 10.21 22.07 14.38
N GLY A 204 9.11 21.82 15.11
CA GLY A 204 8.77 22.51 16.36
C GLY A 204 9.60 22.08 17.58
N GLY A 205 10.43 21.04 17.47
CA GLY A 205 11.23 20.51 18.58
C GLY A 205 10.43 19.67 19.60
N GLU A 206 9.20 19.28 19.27
CA GLU A 206 8.26 18.56 20.13
C GLU A 206 8.51 17.04 20.11
N PHE A 207 9.76 16.62 20.37
CA PHE A 207 10.20 15.24 20.19
C PHE A 207 9.39 14.22 20.99
N SER A 208 8.90 14.57 22.19
CA SER A 208 8.08 13.68 23.00
C SER A 208 6.74 13.35 22.33
N GLN A 209 6.11 14.33 21.68
CA GLN A 209 4.87 14.11 20.94
C GLN A 209 5.15 13.34 19.64
N ALA A 210 6.22 13.69 18.92
CA ALA A 210 6.65 12.97 17.72
C ALA A 210 6.90 11.47 17.99
N ILE A 211 7.52 11.14 19.13
CA ILE A 211 7.72 9.75 19.59
C ILE A 211 6.38 9.03 19.76
N GLU A 212 5.40 9.69 20.37
CA GLU A 212 4.10 9.09 20.65
C GLU A 212 3.33 8.86 19.34
N VAL A 213 3.33 9.83 18.44
CA VAL A 213 2.75 9.69 17.09
C VAL A 213 3.37 8.51 16.35
N CYS A 214 4.70 8.36 16.36
CA CYS A 214 5.35 7.20 15.74
C CYS A 214 4.91 5.86 16.36
N ARG A 215 4.75 5.79 17.69
CA ARG A 215 4.29 4.57 18.37
C ARG A 215 2.86 4.22 18.01
N GLN A 216 1.97 5.22 17.99
CA GLN A 216 0.58 5.05 17.56
C GLN A 216 0.51 4.58 16.11
N ALA A 217 1.28 5.21 15.21
CA ALA A 217 1.36 4.82 13.80
C ALA A 217 1.83 3.36 13.64
N ILE A 218 2.84 2.91 14.40
CA ILE A 218 3.30 1.50 14.38
C ILE A 218 2.21 0.55 14.90
N ALA A 219 1.48 0.95 15.94
CA ALA A 219 0.42 0.12 16.54
C ALA A 219 -0.83 -0.03 15.64
N LEU A 220 -1.07 0.93 14.74
CA LEU A 220 -2.25 0.91 13.86
C LEU A 220 -2.21 -0.20 12.82
N ASP A 221 -1.03 -0.58 12.30
CA ASP A 221 -0.94 -1.65 11.31
C ASP A 221 0.31 -2.50 11.52
N PRO A 222 0.35 -3.33 12.58
CA PRO A 222 1.55 -4.06 12.99
C PRO A 222 2.04 -5.07 11.94
N ASP A 223 1.18 -5.48 11.00
CA ASP A 223 1.47 -6.44 9.93
C ASP A 223 1.82 -5.78 8.58
N ASP A 224 2.15 -4.48 8.55
CA ASP A 224 2.42 -3.74 7.31
C ASP A 224 3.80 -4.03 6.68
N VAL A 225 4.03 -5.28 6.33
CA VAL A 225 5.22 -5.72 5.56
C VAL A 225 5.20 -5.14 4.15
N ALA A 226 4.02 -4.75 3.65
CA ALA A 226 3.84 -4.27 2.28
C ALA A 226 4.12 -2.77 2.10
N ALA A 227 3.91 -1.94 3.13
CA ALA A 227 4.13 -0.50 3.09
C ALA A 227 5.25 0.01 4.02
N ASN A 228 6.10 -0.91 4.47
CA ASN A 228 7.41 -0.62 5.04
C ASN A 228 7.40 0.20 6.35
N GLN A 229 7.03 -0.43 7.46
CA GLN A 229 7.18 0.12 8.81
C GLN A 229 8.61 0.58 9.18
N GLN A 230 9.64 0.21 8.40
CA GLN A 230 11.03 0.59 8.69
C GLN A 230 11.22 2.09 8.72
N GLN A 231 10.52 2.84 7.87
CA GLN A 231 10.59 4.30 7.87
C GLN A 231 10.12 4.88 9.21
N ILE A 232 8.94 4.45 9.69
CA ILE A 232 8.35 4.96 10.93
C ILE A 232 9.23 4.60 12.12
N ARG A 233 9.75 3.36 12.16
CA ARG A 233 10.68 2.92 13.22
C ARG A 233 12.01 3.66 13.17
N PHE A 234 12.52 3.96 11.98
CA PHE A 234 13.74 4.74 11.80
C PHE A 234 13.56 6.18 12.32
N VAL A 235 12.45 6.82 11.96
CA VAL A 235 12.10 8.16 12.46
C VAL A 235 11.88 8.14 13.98
N LEU A 236 11.20 7.13 14.53
CA LEU A 236 11.07 6.92 15.97
C LEU A 236 12.46 6.87 16.65
N GLY A 237 13.39 6.10 16.10
CA GLY A 237 14.77 6.03 16.59
C GLY A 237 15.48 7.38 16.57
N ARG A 238 15.30 8.17 15.50
CA ARG A 238 15.83 9.54 15.41
C ARG A 238 15.22 10.44 16.49
N MET A 239 13.90 10.44 16.65
CA MET A 239 13.21 11.27 17.64
C MET A 239 13.61 10.90 19.08
N LEU A 240 13.72 9.60 19.39
CA LEU A 240 14.23 9.11 20.68
C LEU A 240 15.67 9.57 20.94
N SER A 241 16.52 9.55 19.91
CA SER A 241 17.91 10.02 20.02
C SER A 241 17.97 11.52 20.31
N ARG A 242 17.13 12.33 19.64
CA ARG A 242 17.01 13.78 19.87
C ARG A 242 16.47 14.11 21.26
N ALA A 243 15.54 13.31 21.75
CA ALA A 243 15.01 13.40 23.12
C ALA A 243 15.98 12.87 24.20
N GLY A 244 17.20 12.42 23.83
CA GLY A 244 18.18 11.89 24.77
C GLY A 244 17.91 10.47 25.27
N LYS A 245 16.86 9.80 24.78
CA LYS A 245 16.48 8.42 25.14
C LYS A 245 17.30 7.40 24.36
N LEU A 246 18.62 7.38 24.58
CA LEU A 246 19.59 6.65 23.75
C LEU A 246 19.38 5.13 23.73
N ALA A 247 19.02 4.52 24.88
CA ALA A 247 18.74 3.08 24.96
C ALA A 247 17.51 2.69 24.13
N ASP A 248 16.45 3.49 24.22
CA ASP A 248 15.22 3.30 23.44
C ASP A 248 15.46 3.52 21.96
N ALA A 249 16.25 4.54 21.60
CA ALA A 249 16.64 4.80 20.22
C ALA A 249 17.38 3.59 19.62
N LYS A 250 18.34 3.01 20.36
CA LYS A 250 19.07 1.81 19.92
C LYS A 250 18.12 0.62 19.69
N ARG A 251 17.11 0.43 20.56
CA ARG A 251 16.07 -0.61 20.39
C ARG A 251 15.21 -0.36 19.14
N ALA A 252 14.78 0.89 18.92
CA ALA A 252 13.99 1.25 17.73
C ALA A 252 14.76 0.97 16.43
N PHE A 253 16.04 1.34 16.36
CA PHE A 253 16.91 1.01 15.24
C PHE A 253 17.17 -0.49 15.10
N GLY A 254 17.19 -1.25 16.20
CA GLY A 254 17.20 -2.72 16.16
C GLY A 254 16.00 -3.29 15.40
N GLY A 255 14.80 -2.80 15.72
CA GLY A 255 13.58 -3.20 15.02
C GLY A 255 13.58 -2.85 13.52
N VAL A 256 14.28 -1.79 13.09
CA VAL A 256 14.48 -1.49 11.66
C VAL A 256 15.27 -2.61 10.97
N LEU A 257 16.28 -3.17 11.63
CA LEU A 257 17.14 -4.21 11.07
C LEU A 257 16.42 -5.56 10.94
N GLU A 258 15.53 -5.86 11.87
CA GLU A 258 14.73 -7.10 11.90
C GLU A 258 13.66 -7.14 10.81
N GLN A 259 13.21 -5.97 10.34
CA GLN A 259 12.18 -5.88 9.31
C GLN A 259 12.73 -6.00 7.89
N SER A 260 11.86 -6.43 6.99
CA SER A 260 12.08 -6.46 5.54
C SER A 260 10.80 -6.04 4.83
N SER A 261 10.93 -5.55 3.60
CA SER A 261 9.79 -5.25 2.74
C SER A 261 9.98 -5.85 1.35
N LEU A 262 8.95 -5.70 0.50
CA LEU A 262 9.03 -6.05 -0.92
C LEU A 262 9.93 -5.09 -1.72
N ASP A 263 10.32 -3.95 -1.14
CA ASP A 263 11.28 -3.01 -1.70
C ASP A 263 12.64 -3.20 -1.04
N THR A 264 13.50 -3.98 -1.68
CA THR A 264 14.82 -4.31 -1.14
C THR A 264 15.73 -3.08 -1.06
N MET A 265 15.59 -2.14 -2.00
CA MET A 265 16.39 -0.90 -2.02
C MET A 265 16.04 -0.02 -0.82
N GLU A 266 14.75 0.18 -0.58
CA GLU A 266 14.24 0.94 0.55
C GLU A 266 14.60 0.26 1.89
N THR A 267 14.48 -1.06 1.94
CA THR A 267 14.88 -1.88 3.10
C THR A 267 16.36 -1.68 3.44
N ASP A 268 17.23 -1.82 2.45
CA ASP A 268 18.67 -1.68 2.64
C ASP A 268 19.07 -0.25 3.00
N PHE A 269 18.36 0.75 2.45
CA PHE A 269 18.56 2.16 2.80
C PHE A 269 18.32 2.40 4.29
N TYR A 270 17.16 2.01 4.83
CA TYR A 270 16.85 2.21 6.25
C TYR A 270 17.74 1.37 7.16
N ARG A 271 18.10 0.15 6.76
CA ARG A 271 19.05 -0.69 7.52
C ARG A 271 20.43 -0.06 7.60
N ALA A 272 20.95 0.46 6.49
CA ALA A 272 22.25 1.13 6.46
C ALA A 272 22.26 2.36 7.38
N TRP A 273 21.23 3.18 7.31
CA TRP A 273 21.12 4.35 8.20
C TRP A 273 20.85 3.97 9.66
N ALA A 274 20.06 2.94 9.94
CA ALA A 274 19.88 2.45 11.32
C ALA A 274 21.22 2.05 11.95
N ARG A 275 22.12 1.39 11.20
CA ARG A 275 23.49 1.10 11.65
C ARG A 275 24.31 2.35 11.92
N VAL A 276 24.23 3.37 11.05
CA VAL A 276 24.89 4.68 11.27
C VAL A 276 24.45 5.29 12.60
N TYR A 277 23.14 5.35 12.87
CA TYR A 277 22.64 5.95 14.11
C TYR A 277 22.99 5.11 15.34
N ARG A 278 22.92 3.77 15.26
CA ARG A 278 23.39 2.89 16.35
C ARG A 278 24.87 3.10 16.67
N ALA A 279 25.72 3.22 15.66
CA ALA A 279 27.15 3.51 15.82
C ALA A 279 27.39 4.91 16.43
N ARG A 280 26.65 5.94 16.00
CA ARG A 280 26.71 7.30 16.60
C ARG A 280 26.30 7.29 18.08
N ILE A 281 25.24 6.56 18.42
CA ILE A 281 24.78 6.40 19.81
C ILE A 281 25.87 5.69 20.63
N ALA A 282 26.44 4.59 20.14
CA ALA A 282 27.52 3.89 20.83
C ALA A 282 28.74 4.81 21.06
N LYS A 283 29.12 5.61 20.06
CA LYS A 283 30.21 6.59 20.18
C LYS A 283 29.91 7.63 21.26
N ARG A 284 28.68 8.16 21.30
CA ARG A 284 28.25 9.13 22.32
C ARG A 284 28.28 8.55 23.73
N LEU A 285 28.07 7.25 23.87
CA LEU A 285 28.16 6.50 25.13
C LEU A 285 29.59 6.06 25.50
N GLY A 286 30.61 6.42 24.70
CA GLY A 286 32.00 5.99 24.92
C GLY A 286 32.29 4.54 24.55
N GLN A 287 31.36 3.85 23.88
CA GLN A 287 31.46 2.43 23.53
C GLN A 287 32.18 2.24 22.18
N ILE A 288 33.50 2.42 22.18
CA ILE A 288 34.32 2.40 20.95
C ILE A 288 34.25 1.04 20.22
N ALA A 289 34.31 -0.07 20.94
CA ALA A 289 34.22 -1.41 20.34
C ALA A 289 32.88 -1.61 19.60
N ALA A 290 31.77 -1.31 20.28
CA ALA A 290 30.43 -1.38 19.68
C ALA A 290 30.27 -0.41 18.50
N THR A 291 30.87 0.77 18.55
CA THR A 291 30.86 1.73 17.43
C THR A 291 31.49 1.12 16.18
N ARG A 292 32.67 0.49 16.33
CA ARG A 292 33.39 -0.15 15.22
C ARG A 292 32.66 -1.39 14.69
N GLU A 293 32.04 -2.15 15.57
CA GLU A 293 31.25 -3.33 15.22
C GLU A 293 30.04 -2.96 14.35
N GLU A 294 29.21 -2.01 14.79
CA GLU A 294 28.08 -1.51 14.00
C GLU A 294 28.50 -0.96 12.64
N ALA A 295 29.62 -0.22 12.61
CA ALA A 295 30.19 0.31 11.38
C ALA A 295 30.63 -0.79 10.42
N LYS A 296 31.33 -1.83 10.94
CA LYS A 296 31.79 -2.98 10.15
C LYS A 296 30.62 -3.78 9.60
N GLU A 297 29.59 -4.04 10.40
CA GLU A 297 28.40 -4.77 9.97
C GLU A 297 27.63 -4.00 8.89
N GLY A 298 27.47 -2.68 9.06
CA GLY A 298 26.86 -1.84 8.02
C GLY A 298 27.65 -1.86 6.70
N LEU A 299 28.98 -1.78 6.77
CA LEU A 299 29.88 -1.83 5.61
C LEU A 299 29.94 -3.19 4.91
N ALA A 300 29.44 -4.26 5.53
CA ALA A 300 29.35 -5.58 4.91
C ALA A 300 28.25 -5.62 3.82
N SER A 301 27.27 -4.71 3.86
CA SER A 301 26.25 -4.62 2.82
C SER A 301 26.86 -4.18 1.48
N LYS A 302 26.47 -4.86 0.42
CA LYS A 302 26.84 -4.52 -0.97
C LYS A 302 25.75 -3.74 -1.69
N SER A 303 24.67 -3.40 -1.00
CA SER A 303 23.52 -2.73 -1.60
C SER A 303 23.91 -1.34 -2.12
N PRO A 304 23.47 -0.96 -3.34
CA PRO A 304 23.68 0.40 -3.85
C PRO A 304 22.98 1.46 -2.99
N ALA A 305 21.96 1.08 -2.19
CA ALA A 305 21.31 1.97 -1.23
C ALA A 305 22.28 2.62 -0.22
N MET A 306 23.43 1.98 0.02
CA MET A 306 24.48 2.52 0.88
C MET A 306 25.11 3.82 0.35
N GLU A 307 25.06 4.03 -0.97
CA GLU A 307 25.64 5.17 -1.65
C GLU A 307 24.64 6.31 -1.85
N THR A 308 23.36 6.09 -1.53
CA THR A 308 22.32 7.12 -1.59
C THR A 308 22.66 8.25 -0.64
N LYS A 309 22.91 9.42 -1.22
CA LYS A 309 23.17 10.65 -0.48
C LYS A 309 21.88 11.24 0.03
N VAL A 310 21.88 11.63 1.30
CA VAL A 310 20.76 12.32 1.93
C VAL A 310 21.26 13.41 2.84
N ALA A 311 20.43 14.45 3.00
CA ALA A 311 20.58 15.46 4.02
C ALA A 311 19.58 15.16 5.15
N TRP A 312 20.08 15.04 6.37
CA TRP A 312 19.24 14.88 7.56
C TRP A 312 19.25 16.17 8.39
N PRO A 313 18.15 16.50 9.09
CA PRO A 313 18.10 17.63 10.02
C PRO A 313 19.22 17.63 11.08
N GLU A 314 19.77 16.47 11.45
CA GLU A 314 20.92 16.39 12.37
C GLU A 314 22.29 16.61 11.70
N ALA A 315 22.35 16.63 10.36
CA ALA A 315 23.56 16.87 9.57
C ALA A 315 23.27 17.75 8.32
N PRO A 316 22.66 18.94 8.47
CA PRO A 316 22.01 19.66 7.38
C PRO A 316 22.97 20.33 6.39
N ARG A 317 24.29 20.37 6.68
CA ARG A 317 25.28 21.13 5.90
C ARG A 317 26.07 20.29 4.89
N ARG A 318 25.85 18.97 4.81
CA ARG A 318 26.56 18.11 3.87
C ARG A 318 25.75 16.86 3.58
N GLU A 319 25.34 16.70 2.32
CA GLU A 319 24.86 15.41 1.83
C GLU A 319 25.92 14.34 2.08
N MET A 320 25.51 13.22 2.66
CA MET A 320 26.41 12.11 2.98
C MET A 320 25.69 10.79 2.73
N SER A 321 26.43 9.79 2.25
CA SER A 321 25.92 8.43 2.13
C SER A 321 26.08 7.66 3.45
N ALA A 322 25.29 6.61 3.64
CA ALA A 322 25.46 5.74 4.80
C ALA A 322 26.87 5.11 4.81
N ARG A 323 27.43 4.80 3.64
CA ARG A 323 28.80 4.26 3.53
C ARG A 323 29.87 5.24 4.01
N GLU A 324 29.78 6.50 3.62
CA GLU A 324 30.70 7.55 4.08
C GLU A 324 30.62 7.72 5.60
N ALA A 325 29.40 7.75 6.14
CA ALA A 325 29.17 7.87 7.58
C ALA A 325 29.76 6.68 8.37
N LEU A 326 29.57 5.46 7.87
CA LEU A 326 30.09 4.24 8.52
C LEU A 326 31.61 4.17 8.44
N ARG A 327 32.26 4.58 7.33
CA ARG A 327 33.73 4.65 7.22
C ARG A 327 34.32 5.58 8.28
N ALA A 328 33.75 6.79 8.40
CA ALA A 328 34.17 7.76 9.41
C ALA A 328 34.02 7.22 10.85
N LEU A 329 32.98 6.43 11.12
CA LEU A 329 32.74 5.81 12.43
C LEU A 329 33.61 4.58 12.69
N ALA A 330 34.02 3.85 11.64
CA ALA A 330 34.96 2.74 11.74
C ALA A 330 36.41 3.22 12.03
N GLY A 331 36.69 4.50 11.84
CA GLY A 331 38.05 5.07 11.92
C GLY A 331 38.88 4.79 10.67
N ARG A 332 38.23 4.75 9.50
CA ARG A 332 38.85 4.59 8.17
C ARG A 332 38.68 5.84 7.32
#